data_AF-A0A4W3GEK8-F1
#
_entry.id   AF-A0A4W3GEK8-F1
#
_cell.length_a   1.000
_cell.length_b   1.000
_cell.length_c   1.000
_cell.angle_alpha   90.00
_cell.angle_beta   90.00
_cell.angle_gamma   90.00
#
_symmetry.space_group_name_H-M   'P 1'
#
loop_
_entity.id
_entity.type
_entity.pdbx_description
1 polymer ?
#
loop_
_entity_poly.entity_id
_entity_poly.type
_entity_poly.pdbx_seq_one_letter_code
_entity_poly.pdbx_strand_id
1 'polypeptide(L)'
;MAHAANKNADKSAPSESILSGIALNDNKAGMEGLDKEKINKIILEASKGSKFYENELKKEQQVNHRIDKMLQQKAQITEQQLRKAQYQVEQLAADLEKRRDMSRTIVHIDMDAFYAAVEIRDNPELKDKPIGVGSTSMLVFSFKTTSTNLIQLQGLYFQNITVLCFS
;
A
#
# COMPACT_ATOMS: atom_id res chain seq x y z
N MET A 1 -30.14 -6.00 -35.59
CA MET A 1 -30.00 -4.60 -35.17
C MET A 1 -28.77 -4.50 -34.29
N ALA A 2 -27.76 -3.78 -34.78
CA ALA A 2 -26.47 -3.62 -34.13
C ALA A 2 -26.51 -2.42 -33.17
N HIS A 3 -26.12 -2.64 -31.91
CA HIS A 3 -25.66 -1.58 -31.01
C HIS A 3 -24.48 -2.17 -30.22
N ALA A 4 -23.27 -1.92 -30.72
CA ALA A 4 -22.41 -0.80 -30.36
C ALA A 4 -21.49 -1.20 -29.20
N ALA A 5 -20.37 -1.82 -29.58
CA ALA A 5 -19.24 -2.08 -28.71
C ALA A 5 -18.68 -0.74 -28.20
N ASN A 6 -18.71 -0.55 -26.88
CA ASN A 6 -18.04 0.58 -26.24
C ASN A 6 -16.52 0.36 -26.30
N LYS A 7 -15.88 0.93 -27.33
CA LYS A 7 -14.43 1.06 -27.45
C LYS A 7 -13.96 2.26 -26.63
N ASN A 8 -13.78 2.08 -25.33
CA ASN A 8 -12.84 2.90 -24.57
C ASN A 8 -11.58 2.06 -24.33
N ALA A 9 -10.83 1.88 -25.41
CA ALA A 9 -9.42 1.53 -25.32
C ALA A 9 -8.69 2.81 -24.91
N ASP A 10 -8.41 2.96 -23.62
CA ASP A 10 -7.56 4.02 -23.12
C ASP A 10 -6.16 3.82 -23.71
N LYS A 11 -5.86 4.63 -24.73
CA LYS A 11 -4.53 4.73 -25.34
C LYS A 11 -3.78 5.83 -24.60
N SER A 12 -3.44 5.60 -23.34
CA SER A 12 -2.33 6.30 -22.70
C SER A 12 -1.05 5.54 -23.01
N ALA A 13 0.00 6.25 -23.47
CA ALA A 13 1.36 5.72 -23.59
C ALA A 13 1.75 4.95 -22.31
N PRO A 14 2.67 3.96 -22.36
CA PRO A 14 3.14 3.30 -21.15
C PRO A 14 3.93 4.32 -20.34
N SER A 15 3.25 5.08 -19.48
CA SER A 15 3.88 5.71 -18.34
C SER A 15 4.61 4.58 -17.63
N GLU A 16 5.93 4.69 -17.46
CA GLU A 16 6.72 3.72 -16.69
C GLU A 16 6.02 3.51 -15.34
N SER A 17 5.21 2.46 -15.25
CA SER A 17 4.43 2.14 -14.06
C SER A 17 5.45 1.78 -13.01
N ILE A 18 5.58 2.65 -12.00
CA ILE A 18 6.56 2.47 -10.94
C ILE A 18 6.26 1.15 -10.23
N LEU A 19 7.31 0.37 -9.99
CA LEU A 19 7.17 -0.98 -9.45
C LEU A 19 6.40 -0.93 -8.15
N SER A 20 5.37 -1.77 -8.02
CA SER A 20 4.46 -1.74 -6.87
C SER A 20 5.17 -1.92 -5.52
N GLY A 21 6.28 -2.65 -5.50
CA GLY A 21 7.12 -2.85 -4.30
C GLY A 21 8.00 -1.65 -3.92
N ILE A 22 8.05 -0.61 -4.76
CA ILE A 22 8.85 0.61 -4.58
C ILE A 22 7.97 1.85 -4.52
N ALA A 23 6.83 1.83 -5.21
CA ALA A 23 5.88 2.93 -5.22
C ALA A 23 5.41 3.30 -3.80
N LEU A 24 5.10 4.58 -3.61
CA LEU A 24 4.50 5.05 -2.38
C LEU A 24 3.20 4.30 -2.10
N ASN A 25 3.13 3.68 -0.93
CA ASN A 25 1.89 3.17 -0.38
C ASN A 25 1.20 4.25 0.47
N ASP A 26 0.06 4.75 0.00
CA ASP A 26 -0.72 5.79 0.66
C ASP A 26 -1.97 5.26 1.38
N ASN A 27 -2.14 3.94 1.49
CA ASN A 27 -3.26 3.32 2.23
C ASN A 27 -3.14 3.44 3.76
N LYS A 28 -2.44 4.47 4.25
CA LYS A 28 -2.17 4.73 5.66
C LYS A 28 -2.77 6.07 6.06
N ALA A 29 -3.25 6.17 7.30
CA ALA A 29 -3.81 7.41 7.85
C ALA A 29 -2.80 8.57 7.73
N GLY A 30 -3.30 9.76 7.39
CA GLY A 30 -2.47 10.97 7.26
C GLY A 30 -1.67 11.09 5.96
N MET A 31 -1.90 10.23 4.97
CA MET A 31 -1.25 10.25 3.65
C MET A 31 -2.10 10.95 2.56
N GLU A 32 -3.18 11.60 2.95
CA GLU A 32 -4.10 12.30 2.05
C GLU A 32 -3.46 13.58 1.48
N GLY A 33 -3.80 13.95 0.24
CA GLY A 33 -3.36 15.20 -0.40
C GLY A 33 -1.89 15.23 -0.85
N LEU A 34 -1.21 14.09 -0.88
CA LEU A 34 0.17 13.97 -1.34
C LEU A 34 0.28 13.91 -2.86
N ASP A 35 1.28 14.59 -3.42
CA ASP A 35 1.62 14.53 -4.84
C ASP A 35 2.37 13.23 -5.19
N LYS A 36 1.60 12.17 -5.40
CA LYS A 36 2.11 10.81 -5.64
C LYS A 36 3.10 10.75 -6.80
N GLU A 37 2.85 11.47 -7.88
CA GLU A 37 3.72 11.44 -9.06
C GLU A 37 5.10 11.98 -8.73
N LYS A 38 5.16 13.14 -8.07
CA LYS A 38 6.41 13.74 -7.64
C LYS A 38 7.16 12.85 -6.66
N ILE A 39 6.47 12.29 -5.67
CA ILE A 39 7.09 11.43 -4.65
C ILE A 39 7.64 10.16 -5.29
N ASN A 40 6.84 9.50 -6.12
CA ASN A 40 7.24 8.27 -6.77
C ASN A 40 8.41 8.50 -7.74
N LYS A 41 8.47 9.66 -8.42
CA LYS A 41 9.64 10.05 -9.22
C LYS A 41 10.91 10.14 -8.37
N ILE A 42 10.83 10.77 -7.19
CA ILE A 42 11.98 10.85 -6.26
C ILE A 42 12.40 9.44 -5.80
N ILE A 43 11.45 8.58 -5.43
CA ILE A 43 11.74 7.21 -5.01
C ILE A 43 12.42 6.44 -6.16
N LEU A 44 11.90 6.56 -7.38
CA LEU A 44 12.44 5.88 -8.54
C LEU A 44 13.87 6.34 -8.83
N GLU A 45 14.11 7.65 -8.85
CA GLU A 45 15.45 8.23 -9.04
C GLU A 45 16.44 7.73 -7.98
N ALA A 46 16.03 7.66 -6.71
CA ALA A 46 16.89 7.18 -5.63
C ALA A 46 17.11 5.66 -5.65
N SER A 47 16.16 4.89 -6.17
CA SER A 47 16.18 3.41 -6.12
C SER A 47 16.80 2.76 -7.35
N LYS A 48 16.71 3.41 -8.52
CA LYS A 48 17.10 2.85 -9.82
C LYS A 48 18.58 2.47 -9.83
N GLY A 49 18.87 1.26 -10.30
CA GLY A 49 20.24 0.71 -10.37
C GLY A 49 20.73 0.03 -9.08
N SER A 50 19.92 0.01 -8.01
CA SER A 50 20.24 -0.78 -6.82
C SER A 50 19.93 -2.27 -7.00
N LYS A 51 20.63 -3.14 -6.24
CA LYS A 51 20.29 -4.57 -6.14
C LYS A 51 18.86 -4.79 -5.64
N PHE A 52 18.37 -3.88 -4.78
CA PHE A 52 16.99 -3.89 -4.31
C PHE A 52 16.01 -3.68 -5.45
N TYR A 53 16.24 -2.66 -6.28
CA TYR A 53 15.42 -2.37 -7.46
C TYR A 53 15.36 -3.55 -8.45
N GLU A 54 16.50 -4.18 -8.74
CA GLU A 54 16.54 -5.39 -9.58
C GLU A 54 15.74 -6.56 -8.99
N ASN A 55 15.75 -6.71 -7.66
CA ASN A 55 14.97 -7.74 -6.98
C ASN A 55 13.46 -7.45 -7.03
N GLU A 56 13.06 -6.18 -6.87
CA GLU A 56 11.66 -5.78 -7.02
C GLU A 56 11.16 -5.97 -8.46
N LEU A 57 11.99 -5.71 -9.47
CA LEU A 57 11.68 -6.06 -10.87
C LEU A 57 11.40 -7.56 -11.04
N LYS A 58 12.25 -8.42 -10.45
CA LYS A 58 12.07 -9.88 -10.51
C LYS A 58 10.79 -10.33 -9.82
N LYS A 59 10.48 -9.76 -8.64
CA LYS A 59 9.22 -10.06 -7.93
C LYS A 59 8.00 -9.62 -8.74
N GLU A 60 8.05 -8.45 -9.36
CA GLU A 60 6.96 -7.97 -10.20
C GLU A 60 6.69 -8.88 -11.39
N GLN A 61 7.74 -9.34 -12.08
CA GLN A 61 7.59 -10.34 -13.14
C GLN A 61 6.93 -11.63 -12.63
N GLN A 62 7.30 -12.10 -11.43
CA GLN A 62 6.67 -13.28 -10.83
C GLN A 62 5.19 -13.05 -10.49
N VAL A 63 4.84 -11.87 -9.96
CA VAL A 63 3.46 -11.50 -9.67
C VAL A 63 2.65 -11.42 -10.95
N ASN A 64 3.16 -10.76 -11.99
CA ASN A 64 2.49 -10.67 -13.29
C ASN A 64 2.28 -12.05 -13.91
N HIS A 65 3.27 -12.94 -13.83
CA HIS A 65 3.12 -14.32 -14.27
C HIS A 65 2.01 -15.08 -13.50
N ARG A 66 1.87 -14.84 -12.19
CA ARG A 66 0.79 -15.42 -11.39
C ARG A 66 -0.57 -14.84 -11.80
N ILE A 67 -0.66 -13.54 -12.05
CA ILE A 67 -1.87 -12.87 -12.54
C ILE A 67 -2.30 -13.49 -13.87
N ASP A 68 -1.38 -13.63 -14.82
CA ASP A 68 -1.67 -14.23 -16.13
C ASP A 68 -2.21 -15.65 -15.99
N LYS A 69 -1.58 -16.46 -15.13
CA LYS A 69 -2.06 -17.82 -14.83
C LYS A 69 -3.47 -17.80 -14.24
N MET A 70 -3.76 -16.90 -13.32
CA MET A 70 -5.10 -16.74 -12.73
C MET A 70 -6.13 -16.28 -13.77
N LEU A 71 -5.77 -15.37 -14.66
CA LEU A 71 -6.64 -14.91 -15.75
C LEU A 71 -6.94 -16.03 -16.76
N GLN A 72 -5.94 -16.84 -17.11
CA GLN A 72 -6.12 -18.02 -17.96
C GLN A 72 -7.06 -19.04 -17.30
N GLN A 73 -6.87 -19.31 -16.01
CA GLN A 73 -7.76 -20.20 -15.26
C GLN A 73 -9.19 -19.65 -15.22
N LYS A 74 -9.34 -18.35 -14.96
CA LYS A 74 -10.65 -17.66 -14.97
C LYS A 74 -11.36 -17.80 -16.31
N ALA A 75 -10.63 -17.67 -17.42
CA ALA A 75 -11.18 -17.79 -18.77
C ALA A 75 -11.70 -19.20 -19.10
N GLN A 76 -11.24 -20.23 -18.39
CA GLN A 76 -11.68 -21.62 -18.59
C GLN A 76 -12.89 -22.01 -17.72
N ILE A 77 -13.34 -21.13 -16.82
CA ILE A 77 -14.49 -21.40 -15.94
C ILE A 77 -15.77 -21.37 -16.76
N THR A 78 -16.55 -22.45 -16.70
CA THR A 78 -17.86 -22.52 -17.37
C THR A 78 -18.96 -21.87 -16.54
N GLU A 79 -20.04 -21.41 -17.19
CA GLU A 79 -21.21 -20.90 -16.47
C GLU A 79 -21.79 -21.92 -15.49
N GLN A 80 -21.79 -23.21 -15.84
CA GLN A 80 -22.31 -24.26 -14.96
C GLN A 80 -21.47 -24.42 -13.69
N GLN A 81 -20.14 -24.38 -13.83
CA GLN A 81 -19.22 -24.39 -12.67
C GLN A 81 -19.43 -23.14 -11.81
N LEU A 82 -19.60 -21.97 -12.44
CA LEU A 82 -19.85 -20.72 -11.73
C LEU A 82 -21.15 -20.76 -10.94
N ARG A 83 -22.25 -21.24 -11.55
CA ARG A 83 -23.55 -21.40 -10.87
C ARG A 83 -23.47 -22.39 -9.70
N LYS A 84 -22.76 -23.51 -9.88
CA LYS A 84 -22.53 -24.48 -8.81
C LYS A 84 -21.73 -23.87 -7.66
N ALA A 85 -20.65 -23.16 -7.96
CA ALA A 85 -19.82 -22.49 -6.96
C ALA A 85 -20.61 -21.41 -6.22
N GLN A 86 -21.41 -20.62 -6.94
CA GLN A 86 -22.30 -19.61 -6.36
C GLN A 86 -23.26 -20.23 -5.35
N TYR A 87 -23.97 -21.30 -5.73
CA TYR A 87 -24.88 -22.00 -4.82
C TYR A 87 -24.15 -22.50 -3.55
N GLN A 88 -22.97 -23.09 -3.70
CA GLN A 88 -22.17 -23.56 -2.56
C GLN A 88 -21.75 -22.42 -1.63
N VAL A 89 -21.32 -21.29 -2.19
CA VAL A 89 -20.93 -20.10 -1.43
C VAL A 89 -22.13 -19.48 -0.72
N GLU A 90 -23.30 -19.44 -1.34
CA GLU A 90 -24.53 -18.92 -0.74
C GLU A 90 -24.97 -19.76 0.46
N GLN A 91 -24.91 -21.09 0.37
CA GLN A 91 -25.20 -21.96 1.51
C GLN A 91 -24.23 -21.72 2.67
N LEU A 92 -22.93 -21.63 2.37
CA LEU A 92 -21.91 -21.34 3.37
C LEU A 92 -22.13 -19.95 4.02
N ALA A 93 -22.42 -18.93 3.22
CA ALA A 93 -22.68 -17.58 3.70
C ALA A 93 -23.91 -17.54 4.62
N ALA A 94 -25.00 -18.23 4.24
CA ALA A 94 -26.18 -18.35 5.08
C ALA A 94 -25.87 -19.06 6.42
N ASP A 95 -25.04 -20.10 6.41
CA ASP A 95 -24.65 -20.80 7.63
C ASP A 95 -23.66 -20.00 8.50
N LEU A 96 -22.85 -19.13 7.92
CA LEU A 96 -22.02 -18.18 8.67
C LEU A 96 -22.90 -17.09 9.31
N GLU A 97 -23.89 -16.57 8.59
CA GLU A 97 -24.79 -15.53 9.13
C GLU A 97 -25.68 -16.08 10.26
N LYS A 98 -26.18 -17.31 10.14
CA LYS A 98 -26.92 -17.99 11.24
C LYS A 98 -26.09 -18.10 12.53
N ARG A 99 -24.77 -18.21 12.41
CA ARG A 99 -23.83 -18.36 13.53
C ARG A 99 -23.24 -17.03 14.00
N ARG A 100 -23.68 -15.91 13.43
CA ARG A 100 -23.20 -14.58 13.80
C ARG A 100 -23.59 -14.25 15.24
N ASP A 101 -22.59 -14.10 16.10
CA ASP A 101 -22.76 -13.71 17.49
C ASP A 101 -22.48 -12.20 17.67
N MET A 102 -23.52 -11.43 17.98
CA MET A 102 -23.44 -9.99 18.23
C MET A 102 -23.51 -9.63 19.72
N SER A 103 -23.44 -10.64 20.62
CA SER A 103 -23.50 -10.41 22.07
C SER A 103 -22.23 -9.78 22.66
N ARG A 104 -21.12 -9.84 21.90
CA ARG A 104 -19.80 -9.40 22.35
C ARG A 104 -19.53 -7.98 21.91
N THR A 105 -19.00 -7.18 22.83
CA THR A 105 -18.35 -5.91 22.49
C THR A 105 -16.86 -6.19 22.31
N ILE A 106 -16.36 -6.01 21.09
CA ILE A 106 -14.93 -6.15 20.77
C ILE A 106 -14.34 -4.75 20.67
N VAL A 107 -13.36 -4.44 21.52
CA VAL A 107 -12.66 -3.15 21.50
C VAL A 107 -11.25 -3.37 20.95
N HIS A 108 -10.92 -2.63 19.89
CA HIS A 108 -9.56 -2.56 19.34
C HIS A 108 -9.00 -1.18 19.68
N ILE A 109 -7.85 -1.14 20.36
CA ILE A 109 -7.15 0.09 20.73
C ILE A 109 -5.87 0.13 19.90
N ASP A 110 -5.73 1.17 19.11
CA ASP A 110 -4.51 1.47 18.35
C ASP A 110 -3.93 2.79 18.85
N MET A 111 -2.61 2.86 18.99
CA MET A 111 -1.93 4.04 19.52
C MET A 111 -1.45 4.91 18.37
N ASP A 112 -1.95 6.16 18.33
CA ASP A 112 -1.54 7.13 17.32
C ASP A 112 -0.03 7.37 17.35
N ALA A 113 0.64 7.01 16.25
CA ALA A 113 2.06 7.28 16.05
C ALA A 113 2.97 6.85 17.21
N PHE A 114 2.66 5.72 17.87
CA PHE A 114 3.20 5.32 19.17
C PHE A 114 4.68 5.70 19.43
N TYR A 115 5.62 5.22 18.61
CA TYR A 115 7.04 5.49 18.82
C TYR A 115 7.39 6.97 18.67
N ALA A 116 6.82 7.65 17.68
CA ALA A 116 7.04 9.08 17.50
C ALA A 116 6.42 9.90 18.65
N ALA A 117 5.26 9.46 19.17
CA ALA A 117 4.61 10.10 20.31
C ALA A 117 5.44 9.99 21.60
N VAL A 118 6.10 8.85 21.83
CA VAL A 118 7.05 8.67 22.94
C VAL A 118 8.23 9.62 22.81
N GLU A 119 8.85 9.70 21.62
CA GLU A 119 9.97 10.62 21.38
C GLU A 119 9.58 12.10 21.54
N ILE A 120 8.38 12.51 21.07
CA ILE A 120 7.88 13.89 21.26
C ILE A 120 7.59 14.17 22.74
N ARG A 121 7.08 13.18 23.49
CA ARG A 121 6.84 13.33 24.94
C ARG A 121 8.15 13.58 25.68
N ASP A 122 9.19 12.80 25.35
CA ASP A 122 10.47 12.85 26.04
C ASP A 122 11.35 14.03 25.56
N ASN A 123 11.15 14.48 24.32
CA ASN A 123 11.77 15.69 23.75
C ASN A 123 10.72 16.59 23.06
N PRO A 124 10.09 17.52 23.81
CA PRO A 124 9.03 18.38 23.30
C PRO A 124 9.41 19.30 22.12
N GLU A 125 10.71 19.55 21.89
CA GLU A 125 11.18 20.35 20.74
C GLU A 125 10.93 19.66 19.38
N LEU A 126 10.54 18.39 19.39
CA LEU A 126 10.21 17.61 18.20
C LEU A 126 8.75 17.81 17.75
N LYS A 127 7.88 18.41 18.58
CA LYS A 127 6.44 18.49 18.34
C LYS A 127 6.07 19.11 16.99
N ASP A 128 6.79 20.14 16.55
CA ASP A 128 6.48 20.85 15.29
C ASP A 128 7.45 20.48 14.15
N LYS A 129 8.17 19.35 14.30
CA LYS A 129 9.15 18.87 13.33
C LYS A 129 8.70 17.55 12.70
N PRO A 130 8.93 17.33 11.40
CA PRO A 130 8.78 16.00 10.81
C PRO A 130 9.83 15.05 11.41
N ILE A 131 9.36 13.96 12.02
CA ILE A 131 10.23 12.98 12.67
C ILE A 131 10.00 11.57 12.12
N GLY A 132 11.11 10.84 12.00
CA GLY A 132 11.12 9.42 11.70
C GLY A 132 11.84 8.67 12.79
N VAL A 133 11.24 7.61 13.33
CA VAL A 133 11.88 6.77 14.36
C VAL A 133 12.49 5.54 13.70
N GLY A 134 13.79 5.32 13.91
CA GLY A 134 14.55 4.24 13.28
C GLY A 134 15.97 4.66 12.91
N SER A 135 16.47 4.17 11.79
CA SER A 135 17.80 4.50 11.27
C SER A 135 17.71 4.99 9.83
N THR A 136 18.84 5.46 9.28
CA THR A 136 18.95 5.79 7.85
C THR A 136 18.71 4.60 6.93
N SER A 137 18.85 3.37 7.41
CA SER A 137 18.57 2.16 6.60
C SER A 137 17.10 1.76 6.65
N MET A 138 16.39 2.00 7.76
CA MET A 138 15.00 1.62 7.92
C MET A 138 14.29 2.48 8.98
N LEU A 139 13.11 2.99 8.64
CA LEU A 139 12.21 3.62 9.61
C LEU A 139 11.13 2.65 10.07
N VAL A 140 10.84 2.68 11.36
CA VAL A 140 9.72 1.95 11.97
C VAL A 140 8.44 2.80 11.88
N PHE A 141 8.56 4.13 11.93
CA PHE A 141 7.44 5.05 11.83
C PHE A 141 7.89 6.45 11.35
N SER A 142 7.02 7.18 10.65
CA SER A 142 7.20 8.60 10.29
C SER A 142 5.93 9.37 10.62
N PHE A 143 6.03 10.49 11.36
CA PHE A 143 4.92 11.34 11.77
C PHE A 143 5.07 12.74 11.17
N LYS A 144 3.99 13.26 10.59
CA LYS A 144 3.92 14.64 10.09
C LYS A 144 3.16 15.49 11.10
N THR A 145 3.75 16.60 11.52
CA THR A 145 3.01 17.73 12.10
C THR A 145 2.79 18.80 11.03
N THR A 146 1.76 19.60 11.22
CA THR A 146 0.80 20.13 10.23
C THR A 146 1.33 21.03 9.08
N SER A 147 2.64 21.11 8.83
CA SER A 147 3.22 22.14 7.94
C SER A 147 4.24 21.68 6.90
N THR A 148 4.63 20.40 6.79
CA THR A 148 5.62 19.99 5.76
C THR A 148 5.32 18.65 5.11
N ASN A 149 5.33 18.61 3.77
CA ASN A 149 5.10 17.43 2.93
C ASN A 149 6.24 16.41 3.00
N LEU A 150 6.34 15.65 4.08
CA LEU A 150 7.31 14.56 4.19
C LEU A 150 6.68 13.27 4.72
N ILE A 151 7.12 12.19 4.09
CA ILE A 151 6.41 10.93 3.92
C ILE A 151 7.27 9.80 4.46
N GLN A 152 6.61 8.75 4.93
CA GLN A 152 7.21 7.44 5.15
C GLN A 152 7.79 6.91 3.83
N LEU A 153 9.07 7.19 3.57
CA LEU A 153 9.82 6.57 2.47
C LEU A 153 10.39 5.25 2.99
N GLN A 154 9.97 4.14 2.38
CA GLN A 154 10.72 2.91 2.53
C GLN A 154 12.09 3.11 1.89
N GLY A 155 13.11 3.26 2.73
CA GLY A 155 14.51 3.03 2.37
C GLY A 155 15.32 4.18 1.78
N LEU A 156 14.75 5.22 1.15
CA LEU A 156 15.59 6.18 0.41
C LEU A 156 15.09 7.64 0.49
N TYR A 157 15.96 8.48 1.06
CA TYR A 157 16.01 9.95 1.06
C TYR A 157 15.05 10.74 1.99
N PHE A 158 15.61 11.12 3.14
CA PHE A 158 15.02 12.03 4.12
C PHE A 158 15.70 13.41 4.06
N GLN A 159 15.38 14.22 3.05
CA GLN A 159 15.76 15.63 3.12
C GLN A 159 14.80 16.31 4.10
N ASN A 160 15.31 16.75 5.26
CA ASN A 160 14.61 17.46 6.34
C ASN A 160 13.77 16.63 7.33
N ILE A 161 14.01 15.31 7.51
CA ILE A 161 13.46 14.56 8.66
C ILE A 161 14.55 14.39 9.72
N THR A 162 14.23 14.68 10.97
CA THR A 162 15.06 14.25 12.10
C THR A 162 14.85 12.75 12.32
N VAL A 163 15.86 11.95 11.97
CA VAL A 163 15.87 10.51 12.24
C VAL A 163 16.34 10.29 13.67
N LEU A 164 15.49 9.71 14.50
CA LEU A 164 15.80 9.39 15.89
C LEU A 164 16.18 7.91 15.98
N CYS A 165 17.48 7.68 16.22
CA CYS A 165 18.04 6.36 16.47
C CYS A 165 17.90 6.02 17.96
N PHE A 166 17.44 4.81 18.27
CA PHE A 166 17.53 4.26 19.62
C PHE A 166 19.00 4.15 20.03
N SER A 167 19.36 4.77 21.15
CA SER A 167 20.65 4.60 21.84
C SER A 167 20.64 3.40 22.77
#